data_AF-H6RAV9-F1
#
_entry.id   AF-H6RAV9-F1
#
_cell.length_a   1.000
_cell.length_b   1.000
_cell.length_c   1.000
_cell.angle_alpha   90.00
_cell.angle_beta   90.00
_cell.angle_gamma   90.00
#
_symmetry.space_group_name_H-M   'P 1'
#
loop_
_entity.id
_entity.type
_entity.pdbx_description
1 polymer ?
#
loop_
_entity_poly.entity_id
_entity_poly.type
_entity_poly.pdbx_seq_one_letter_code
_entity_poly.pdbx_strand_id
1 'polypeptide(L)'
;MNALAERHGYRLVFTVGLDLRPLLAAMALAQHLGDHRATAVVVPTFEHAEPYRLIITEHAALITPVRFYRRGHRWSAAADESGWR
;
A
#
# COMPACT_ATOMS: atom_id res chain seq x y z
N MET A 1 22.37 -12.06 7.55
CA MET A 1 21.94 -11.07 8.55
C MET A 1 22.17 -11.54 9.98
N ASN A 2 21.73 -12.73 10.40
CA ASN A 2 21.94 -13.22 11.78
C ASN A 2 23.41 -13.20 12.23
N ALA A 3 24.32 -13.81 11.44
CA ALA A 3 25.75 -13.82 11.75
C ALA A 3 26.40 -12.42 11.76
N LEU A 4 25.82 -11.43 11.06
CA LEU A 4 26.28 -10.05 11.14
C LEU A 4 25.84 -9.42 12.46
N ALA A 5 24.58 -9.61 12.86
CA ALA A 5 24.07 -9.13 14.14
C ALA A 5 24.86 -9.72 15.33
N GLU A 6 25.11 -11.03 15.32
CA GLU A 6 25.87 -11.74 16.37
C GLU A 6 27.30 -11.22 16.50
N ARG A 7 27.99 -10.96 15.37
CA ARG A 7 29.34 -10.35 15.39
C ARG A 7 29.37 -8.98 16.05
N HIS A 8 28.24 -8.27 16.08
CA HIS A 8 28.11 -6.97 16.73
C HIS A 8 27.43 -7.05 18.10
N GLY A 9 27.26 -8.25 18.67
CA GLY A 9 26.67 -8.44 20.01
C GLY A 9 25.14 -8.33 20.06
N TYR A 10 24.46 -8.41 18.91
CA TYR A 10 23.00 -8.29 18.83
C TYR A 10 22.34 -9.62 18.43
N ARG A 11 21.12 -9.84 18.93
CA ARG A 11 20.23 -10.93 18.49
C ARG A 11 19.25 -10.42 17.45
N LEU A 12 19.23 -11.03 16.26
CA LEU A 12 18.24 -10.71 15.23
C LEU A 12 16.87 -11.30 15.63
N VAL A 13 15.84 -10.46 15.71
CA VAL A 13 14.47 -10.88 16.09
C VAL A 13 13.57 -11.05 14.87
N PHE A 14 13.60 -10.12 13.92
CA PHE A 14 12.94 -10.21 12.61
C PHE A 14 13.67 -9.34 11.59
N THR A 15 13.43 -9.61 10.30
CA THR A 15 13.93 -8.77 9.21
C THR A 15 12.73 -8.12 8.52
N VAL A 16 12.80 -6.82 8.29
CA VAL A 16 11.80 -6.10 7.49
C VAL A 16 12.36 -5.93 6.08
N GLY A 17 11.67 -6.50 5.09
CA GLY A 17 11.93 -6.23 3.69
C GLY A 17 11.11 -5.01 3.25
N LEU A 18 11.76 -4.02 2.64
CA LEU A 18 11.09 -2.86 2.09
C LEU A 18 11.39 -2.77 0.58
N ASP A 19 10.37 -2.95 -0.27
CA ASP A 19 10.48 -2.56 -1.68
C ASP A 19 10.24 -1.05 -1.76
N LEU A 20 11.28 -0.32 -2.14
CA LEU A 20 11.24 1.14 -2.23
C LEU A 20 10.37 1.63 -3.39
N ARG A 21 10.16 0.81 -4.44
CA ARG A 21 9.41 1.27 -5.63
C ARG A 21 7.91 1.45 -5.32
N PRO A 22 7.20 0.48 -4.72
CA PRO A 22 5.82 0.71 -4.26
C PRO A 22 5.72 1.82 -3.23
N LEU A 23 6.70 1.94 -2.31
CA LEU A 23 6.68 3.02 -1.32
C LEU A 23 6.76 4.40 -1.98
N LEU A 24 7.71 4.60 -2.89
CA LEU A 24 7.88 5.88 -3.59
C LEU A 24 6.65 6.20 -4.46
N ALA A 25 6.09 5.20 -5.14
CA ALA A 25 4.87 5.35 -5.91
C ALA A 25 3.68 5.74 -5.01
N ALA A 26 3.53 5.14 -3.83
CA ALA A 26 2.50 5.49 -2.87
C ALA A 26 2.64 6.94 -2.37
N MET A 27 3.87 7.38 -2.09
CA MET A 27 4.15 8.76 -1.68
C MET A 27 3.81 9.77 -2.79
N ALA A 28 4.26 9.51 -4.02
CA ALA A 28 3.97 10.36 -5.17
C ALA A 28 2.46 10.42 -5.44
N LEU A 29 1.77 9.30 -5.29
CA LEU A 29 0.31 9.24 -5.44
C LEU A 29 -0.39 10.05 -4.36
N ALA A 30 -0.02 9.88 -3.08
CA ALA A 30 -0.59 10.65 -1.98
C ALA A 30 -0.42 12.16 -2.19
N GLN A 31 0.79 12.59 -2.58
CA GLN A 31 1.07 13.98 -2.91
C GLN A 31 0.18 14.48 -4.07
N HIS A 32 0.14 13.75 -5.18
CA HIS A 32 -0.63 14.14 -6.36
C HIS A 32 -2.13 14.25 -6.04
N LEU A 33 -2.69 13.30 -5.28
CA LEU A 33 -4.09 13.35 -4.84
C LEU A 33 -4.36 14.57 -3.95
N GLY A 34 -3.44 14.91 -3.05
CA GLY A 34 -3.54 16.08 -2.18
C GLY A 34 -3.48 17.40 -2.95
N ASP A 35 -2.46 17.56 -3.80
CA ASP A 35 -2.21 18.77 -4.60
C ASP A 35 -3.40 19.11 -5.51
N HIS A 36 -4.03 18.09 -6.09
CA HIS A 36 -5.19 18.25 -6.95
C HIS A 36 -6.54 18.14 -6.24
N ARG A 37 -6.56 17.95 -4.91
CA ARG A 37 -7.77 17.70 -4.11
C ARG A 37 -8.69 16.66 -4.76
N ALA A 38 -8.09 15.57 -5.25
CA ALA A 38 -8.80 14.54 -5.98
C ALA A 38 -9.93 13.95 -5.12
N THR A 39 -11.14 13.92 -5.66
CA THR A 39 -12.30 13.32 -4.97
C THR A 39 -12.48 11.85 -5.33
N ALA A 40 -11.92 11.41 -6.46
CA ALA A 40 -11.94 10.03 -6.92
C ALA A 40 -10.71 9.68 -7.76
N VAL A 41 -10.34 8.40 -7.75
CA VAL A 41 -9.37 7.75 -8.63
C VAL A 41 -10.09 6.65 -9.40
N VAL A 42 -10.02 6.70 -10.73
CA VAL A 42 -10.63 5.68 -11.60
C VAL A 42 -9.52 4.83 -12.20
N VAL A 43 -9.65 3.51 -12.09
CA VAL A 43 -8.66 2.57 -12.60
C VAL A 43 -9.29 1.58 -13.58
N PRO A 44 -8.55 1.11 -14.60
CA PRO A 44 -9.07 0.17 -15.58
C PRO A 44 -9.29 -1.24 -15.00
N THR A 45 -8.54 -1.62 -13.96
CA THR A 45 -8.72 -2.88 -13.21
C THR A 45 -8.32 -2.67 -11.74
N PHE A 46 -8.74 -3.57 -10.84
CA PHE A 46 -8.44 -3.41 -9.41
C PHE A 46 -6.94 -3.56 -9.11
N GLU A 47 -6.22 -4.41 -9.86
CA GLU A 47 -4.80 -4.72 -9.71
C GLU A 47 -3.91 -3.48 -9.88
N HIS A 48 -4.35 -2.48 -10.65
CA HIS A 48 -3.65 -1.20 -10.78
C HIS A 48 -3.65 -0.38 -9.48
N ALA A 49 -4.69 -0.54 -8.66
CA ALA A 49 -4.86 0.17 -7.39
C ALA A 49 -4.54 -0.70 -6.18
N GLU A 50 -4.52 -2.02 -6.30
CA GLU A 50 -4.43 -2.94 -5.18
C GLU A 50 -3.26 -2.67 -4.22
N PRO A 51 -2.02 -2.41 -4.68
CA PRO A 51 -0.89 -2.10 -3.78
C PRO A 51 -1.06 -0.76 -3.05
N TYR A 52 -1.87 0.14 -3.61
CA TYR A 52 -2.04 1.52 -3.15
C TYR A 52 -3.44 1.79 -2.58
N ARG A 53 -4.27 0.74 -2.46
CA ARG A 53 -5.71 0.83 -2.18
C ARG A 53 -6.00 1.60 -0.89
N LEU A 54 -5.14 1.41 0.12
CA LEU A 54 -5.21 2.12 1.39
C LEU A 54 -4.96 3.62 1.21
N ILE A 55 -3.83 4.00 0.59
CA ILE A 55 -3.48 5.40 0.32
C ILE A 55 -4.55 6.10 -0.52
N ILE A 56 -5.01 5.44 -1.60
CA ILE A 56 -6.05 6.00 -2.46
C ILE A 56 -7.32 6.25 -1.64
N THR A 57 -7.81 5.23 -0.94
CA THR A 57 -9.08 5.34 -0.20
C THR A 57 -8.98 6.23 1.03
N GLU A 58 -7.79 6.52 1.55
CA GLU A 58 -7.61 7.54 2.59
C GLU A 58 -7.88 8.96 2.06
N HIS A 59 -7.46 9.23 0.82
CA HIS A 59 -7.47 10.59 0.24
C HIS A 59 -8.67 10.84 -0.69
N ALA A 60 -9.14 9.83 -1.42
CA ALA A 60 -10.18 9.91 -2.44
C ALA A 60 -11.06 8.65 -2.48
N ALA A 61 -12.14 8.66 -3.26
CA ALA A 61 -12.83 7.41 -3.60
C ALA A 61 -12.01 6.59 -4.62
N LEU A 62 -12.07 5.26 -4.58
CA LEU A 62 -11.51 4.38 -5.60
C LEU A 62 -12.65 3.79 -6.43
N ILE A 63 -12.60 3.98 -7.75
CA ILE A 63 -13.58 3.45 -8.70
C ILE A 63 -12.87 2.45 -9.61
N THR A 64 -13.33 1.21 -9.56
CA THR A 64 -12.95 0.17 -10.51
C THR A 64 -14.14 -0.12 -11.43
N PRO A 65 -13.97 -0.89 -12.53
CA PRO A 65 -15.10 -1.24 -13.38
C PRO A 65 -16.21 -2.02 -12.64
N VAL A 66 -15.85 -2.71 -11.56
CA VAL A 66 -16.74 -3.63 -10.84
C VAL A 66 -17.26 -3.06 -9.53
N ARG A 67 -16.57 -2.07 -8.93
CA ARG A 67 -16.92 -1.60 -7.58
C ARG A 67 -16.48 -0.16 -7.31
N PHE A 68 -17.31 0.51 -6.53
CA PHE A 68 -17.04 1.82 -5.95
C PHE A 68 -16.66 1.69 -4.47
N TYR A 69 -15.46 2.13 -4.11
CA TYR A 69 -14.96 2.18 -2.74
C TYR A 69 -14.92 3.64 -2.29
N ARG A 70 -15.70 3.97 -1.25
CA ARG A 70 -15.75 5.33 -0.70
C ARG A 70 -14.40 5.74 -0.09
N ARG A 71 -14.15 7.04 -0.06
CA ARG A 71 -13.10 7.59 0.80
C ARG A 71 -13.34 7.13 2.25
N GLY A 72 -12.26 6.73 2.93
CA GLY A 72 -12.28 6.12 4.26
C GLY A 72 -12.67 4.64 4.28
N HIS A 73 -12.74 3.95 3.12
CA HIS A 73 -13.08 2.53 3.07
C HIS A 73 -12.17 1.72 4.01
N ARG A 74 -12.79 0.92 4.88
CA ARG A 74 -12.10 0.04 5.81
C ARG A 74 -11.84 -1.29 5.14
N TRP A 75 -10.60 -1.49 4.72
CA TRP A 75 -10.12 -2.77 4.19
C TRP A 75 -9.96 -3.76 5.35
N SER A 76 -10.52 -4.97 5.22
CA SER A 76 -10.32 -6.02 6.22
C SER A 76 -8.89 -6.58 6.11
N ALA A 77 -8.24 -6.81 7.25
CA ALA A 77 -6.89 -7.38 7.28
C ALA A 77 -6.82 -8.80 6.69
N ALA A 78 -7.94 -9.54 6.69
CA ALA A 78 -8.02 -10.92 6.19
C ALA A 78 -7.86 -11.06 4.66
N ALA A 79 -7.97 -9.97 3.89
CA ALA A 79 -7.76 -10.01 2.44
C ALA A 79 -6.27 -10.03 2.04
N ASP A 80 -5.36 -9.88 3.00
CA ASP A 80 -3.90 -9.74 2.76
C ASP A 80 -3.14 -11.07 2.88
N GLU A 81 -3.76 -12.13 3.41
CA GLU A 81 -3.09 -13.42 3.66
C GLU A 81 -3.02 -14.35 2.43
N SER A 82 -3.74 -14.03 1.34
CA SER A 82 -3.78 -14.85 0.12
C SER A 82 -2.63 -14.61 -0.86
N GLY A 83 -1.73 -13.66 -0.58
CA GLY A 83 -0.60 -13.30 -1.44
C GLY A 83 0.77 -13.89 -1.03
N TRP A 84 0.83 -14.62 0.08
CA TRP A 84 2.05 -15.28 0.58
C TRP A 84 1.83 -16.79 0.73
N ARG A 85 1.60 -17.47 -0.41
CA ARG A 85 1.81 -18.92 -0.54
C ARG A 85 2.54 -19.23 -1.83
#